data_AF-A0A523Y8V0-F1
#
_entry.id   AF-A0A523Y8V0-F1
#
_cell.length_a   1.000
_cell.length_b   1.000
_cell.length_c   1.000
_cell.angle_alpha   90.00
_cell.angle_beta   90.00
_cell.angle_gamma   90.00
#
_symmetry.space_group_name_H-M   'P 1'
#
loop_
_entity.id
_entity.type
_entity.pdbx_description
1 polymer ?
#
loop_
_entity_poly.entity_id
_entity_poly.type
_entity_poly.pdbx_seq_one_letter_code
_entity_poly.pdbx_strand_id
1 'polypeptide(L)' 'SLPINAREITGRLLLDATIPYDWKEKPIPIELDPDVVKKVEARWSELGF' A
#
# COMPACT_ATOMS: atom_id res chain seq x y z
N SER A 1 11.70 27.17 13.57
CA SER A 1 10.26 27.02 13.22
C SER A 1 9.43 27.17 14.48
N LEU A 2 8.26 27.81 14.43
CA LEU A 2 7.44 28.06 15.64
C LEU A 2 6.94 26.76 16.30
N PRO A 3 6.73 26.73 17.63
CA PRO A 3 6.09 25.62 18.34
C PRO A 3 4.72 25.26 17.74
N ILE A 4 4.32 23.99 17.78
CA ILE A 4 3.10 23.49 17.12
C ILE A 4 1.83 24.25 17.54
N ASN A 5 1.74 24.63 18.83
CA ASN A 5 0.61 25.34 19.42
C ASN A 5 0.52 26.83 19.02
N ALA A 6 1.58 27.35 18.41
CA ALA A 6 1.69 28.75 17.99
C ALA A 6 1.56 28.92 16.46
N ARG A 7 1.08 27.88 15.76
CA ARG A 7 0.85 27.91 14.30
C ARG A 7 -0.64 28.07 14.02
N GLU A 8 -1.02 29.22 13.47
CA GLU A 8 -2.39 29.50 13.02
C GLU A 8 -2.73 28.79 11.69
N ILE A 9 -1.71 28.46 10.89
CA ILE A 9 -1.84 27.79 9.60
C ILE A 9 -0.89 26.59 9.56
N THR A 10 -1.43 25.42 9.22
CA THR A 10 -0.68 24.16 9.06
C THR A 10 -1.02 23.53 7.71
N GLY A 11 -0.02 23.00 7.00
CA GLY A 11 -0.28 22.17 5.83
C GLY A 11 -1.05 20.90 6.22
N ARG A 12 -2.12 20.59 5.49
CA ARG A 12 -2.83 19.31 5.59
C ARG A 12 -2.69 18.60 4.25
N LEU A 13 -2.36 17.31 4.30
CA LEU A 13 -2.29 16.46 3.11
C LEU A 13 -3.41 15.43 3.20
N LEU A 14 -4.19 15.30 2.13
CA LEU A 14 -5.10 14.19 1.90
C LEU A 14 -4.57 13.45 0.67
N LEU A 15 -4.29 12.16 0.83
CA LEU A 15 -3.87 11.28 -0.26
C LEU A 15 -4.96 10.24 -0.48
N ASP A 16 -5.60 10.31 -1.64
CA ASP A 16 -6.47 9.24 -2.12
C ASP A 16 -5.66 8.34 -3.04
N ALA A 17 -5.39 7.12 -2.56
CA ALA A 17 -4.66 6.07 -3.28
C ALA A 17 -5.58 4.90 -3.64
N THR A 18 -6.89 5.15 -3.76
CA THR A 18 -7.89 4.13 -4.10
C THR A 18 -8.19 4.11 -5.60
N ILE A 19 -8.71 2.98 -6.09
CA ILE A 19 -9.18 2.88 -7.48
C ILE A 19 -10.56 3.57 -7.56
N PRO A 20 -10.73 4.59 -8.42
CA PRO A 20 -12.00 5.29 -8.53
C PRO A 20 -13.15 4.36 -8.95
N TYR A 21 -14.30 4.53 -8.31
CA TYR A 21 -15.44 3.64 -8.48
C TYR A 21 -16.07 3.72 -9.87
N ASP A 22 -16.07 4.92 -10.47
CA ASP A 22 -16.73 5.29 -11.72
C ASP A 22 -15.95 4.91 -12.98
N TRP A 23 -14.70 4.47 -12.84
CA TRP A 23 -13.88 4.04 -13.97
C TRP A 23 -14.53 2.85 -14.69
N LYS A 24 -14.75 3.02 -16.00
CA LYS A 24 -15.27 1.96 -16.89
C LYS A 24 -14.27 0.84 -17.07
N GLU A 25 -12.98 1.18 -17.16
CA GLU A 25 -11.86 0.25 -17.25
C GLU A 25 -11.03 0.39 -15.99
N LYS A 26 -11.13 -0.59 -15.09
CA LYS A 26 -10.36 -0.60 -13.84
C LYS A 26 -9.07 -1.39 -14.03
N PRO A 27 -7.97 -1.01 -13.35
CA PRO A 27 -6.79 -1.85 -13.31
C PRO A 27 -7.14 -3.20 -12.70
N ILE A 28 -6.59 -4.26 -13.26
CA ILE A 28 -6.75 -5.62 -12.75
C ILE A 28 -5.74 -5.82 -11.62
N PRO A 29 -6.18 -6.17 -10.39
CA PRO A 29 -5.26 -6.56 -9.34
C PRO A 29 -4.46 -7.79 -9.77
N ILE A 30 -3.13 -7.67 -9.69
CA ILE A 30 -2.24 -8.82 -9.91
C ILE A 30 -2.06 -9.51 -8.57
N GLU A 31 -2.69 -10.67 -8.43
CA GLU A 31 -2.54 -11.53 -7.26
C GLU A 31 -1.56 -12.66 -7.56
N LEU A 32 -0.80 -13.07 -6.53
CA LEU A 32 0.09 -14.21 -6.64
C LEU A 32 -0.73 -15.50 -6.53
N ASP A 33 -0.26 -16.55 -7.22
CA ASP A 33 -0.85 -17.88 -7.11
C ASP A 33 -0.76 -18.39 -5.64
N PRO A 34 -1.89 -18.73 -4.99
CA PRO A 34 -1.90 -19.09 -3.58
C PRO A 34 -1.07 -20.34 -3.24
N ASP A 35 -0.98 -21.31 -4.15
CA ASP A 35 -0.24 -22.54 -3.91
C ASP A 35 1.26 -22.32 -4.07
N VAL A 36 1.66 -21.45 -5.01
CA VAL A 36 3.04 -21.00 -5.15
C VAL A 36 3.48 -20.22 -3.92
N VAL A 37 2.65 -19.30 -3.42
CA VAL A 37 2.94 -18.52 -2.20
C VAL A 37 3.20 -19.46 -1.02
N LYS A 38 2.30 -20.41 -0.74
CA LYS A 38 2.47 -21.39 0.34
C LYS A 38 3.76 -22.21 0.20
N LYS A 39 4.09 -22.63 -1.02
CA LYS A 39 5.31 -23.40 -1.29
C LYS A 39 6.58 -22.60 -1.01
N VAL A 40 6.59 -21.31 -1.37
CA VAL A 40 7.73 -20.42 -1.13
C VAL A 40 7.84 -20.08 0.35
N GLU A 41 6.74 -19.74 1.02
CA GLU A 41 6.69 -19.46 2.46
C GLU A 41 7.21 -20.65 3.29
N ALA A 42 6.79 -21.87 2.95
CA ALA A 42 7.23 -23.08 3.64
C ALA A 42 8.75 -23.33 3.57
N ARG A 43 9.44 -22.74 2.57
CA ARG A 43 10.87 -22.91 2.32
C ARG A 43 11.64 -21.61 2.43
N TRP A 44 11.03 -20.56 2.98
CA TRP A 44 11.65 -19.23 3.04
C TRP A 44 12.95 -19.25 3.83
N SER A 45 13.02 -20.05 4.90
CA SER A 45 14.24 -20.24 5.70
C SER A 45 15.40 -20.91 4.93
N GLU A 46 15.11 -21.70 3.89
CA GLU A 46 16.11 -22.36 3.04
C GLU A 46 16.53 -21.49 1.84
N LEU A 47 15.61 -20.65 1.35
CA LEU A 47 15.77 -19.85 0.14
C LEU A 47 16.23 -18.42 0.42
N GLY A 48 16.00 -17.93 1.64
CA GLY A 48 16.27 -16.57 2.09
C GLY A 48 16.95 -16.53 3.46
N PHE A 49 18.20 -16.99 3.50
CA PHE A 49 19.16 -16.67 4.56
C PHE A 49 20.58 -16.62 4.00
#